data_AF-A0A2W2CTB0-F1
#
_entry.id   AF-A0A2W2CTB0-F1
#
_cell.length_a   1.000
_cell.length_b   1.000
_cell.length_c   1.000
_cell.angle_alpha   90.00
_cell.angle_beta   90.00
_cell.angle_gamma   90.00
#
_symmetry.space_group_name_H-M   'P 1'
#
loop_
_entity.id
_entity.type
_entity.pdbx_description
1 polymer ?
#
loop_
_entity_poly.entity_id
_entity_poly.type
_entity_poly.pdbx_seq_one_letter_code
_entity_poly.pdbx_strand_id
1 'polypeptide(L)'
;KYVAEIERLKKATGKRVHKGIEIGMSAGQADKIKDYLAHHTFDIKLLSFHQDGTKDFGSDIVSHLDPLQVTDQYYQLMWKGINEFHDADVLAHFDYGVRRLSLTSGQFSTTAGVLLTNIFKVAIQNNLAFELNTKSIYKYHNIGLY
;
A
#
# COMPACT_ATOMS: atom_id res chain seq x y z
N LYS A 1 14.11 -20.22 -3.19
CA LYS A 1 13.94 -20.24 -1.70
C LYS A 1 12.51 -19.95 -1.29
N TYR A 2 11.89 -18.84 -1.72
CA TYR A 2 10.51 -18.50 -1.36
C TYR A 2 9.46 -19.60 -1.65
N VAL A 3 9.34 -20.04 -2.91
CA VAL A 3 8.35 -21.08 -3.29
C VAL A 3 8.56 -22.39 -2.52
N ALA A 4 9.81 -22.84 -2.41
CA ALA A 4 10.14 -24.07 -1.69
C ALA A 4 9.76 -24.00 -0.21
N GLU A 5 9.89 -22.83 0.41
CA GLU A 5 9.51 -22.64 1.82
C GLU A 5 7.99 -22.66 2.02
N ILE A 6 7.22 -22.06 1.10
CA ILE A 6 5.75 -22.15 1.13
C ILE A 6 5.31 -23.61 1.03
N GLU A 7 5.88 -24.39 0.11
CA GLU A 7 5.54 -25.81 -0.03
C GLU A 7 5.98 -26.64 1.19
N ARG A 8 7.14 -26.33 1.78
CA ARG A 8 7.59 -26.96 3.02
C ARG A 8 6.61 -26.67 4.17
N LEU A 9 6.16 -25.43 4.31
CA LEU A 9 5.20 -25.03 5.36
C LEU A 9 3.84 -25.70 5.16
N LYS A 10 3.30 -25.73 3.93
CA LYS A 10 2.06 -26.46 3.61
C LYS A 10 2.16 -27.92 4.06
N LYS A 11 3.27 -28.60 3.71
CA LYS A 11 3.51 -30.00 4.09
C LYS A 11 3.70 -30.18 5.61
N ALA A 12 4.48 -29.31 6.24
CA ALA A 12 4.83 -29.44 7.66
C ALA A 12 3.66 -29.14 8.59
N THR A 13 2.75 -28.23 8.22
CA THR A 13 1.65 -27.80 9.10
C THR A 13 0.28 -28.32 8.66
N GLY A 14 0.13 -28.84 7.43
CA GLY A 14 -1.16 -29.21 6.85
C GLY A 14 -2.11 -28.03 6.66
N LYS A 15 -1.61 -26.78 6.76
CA LYS A 15 -2.42 -25.57 6.66
C LYS A 15 -2.44 -25.07 5.23
N ARG A 16 -3.53 -24.38 4.88
CA ARG A 16 -3.60 -23.58 3.66
C ARG A 16 -2.70 -22.36 3.83
N VAL A 17 -1.61 -22.31 3.06
CA VAL A 17 -0.67 -21.18 3.00
C VAL A 17 -0.68 -20.63 1.60
N HIS A 18 -0.97 -19.35 1.46
CA HIS A 18 -0.98 -18.65 0.18
C HIS A 18 0.38 -18.05 -0.14
N LYS A 19 0.80 -18.20 -1.40
CA LYS A 19 1.99 -17.55 -1.94
C LYS A 19 1.60 -16.18 -2.50
N GLY A 20 1.76 -15.14 -1.69
CA GLY A 20 1.44 -13.77 -2.08
C GLY A 20 2.64 -12.97 -2.59
N ILE A 21 2.36 -11.75 -3.04
CA ILE A 21 3.34 -10.68 -3.25
C ILE A 21 2.74 -9.34 -2.81
N GLU A 22 3.58 -8.49 -2.24
CA GLU A 22 3.30 -7.07 -2.04
C GLU A 22 4.10 -6.26 -3.06
N ILE A 23 3.39 -5.59 -3.95
CA ILE A 23 3.91 -4.82 -5.07
C ILE A 23 4.09 -3.38 -4.61
N GLY A 24 5.33 -2.93 -4.52
CA GLY A 24 5.64 -1.52 -4.27
C GLY A 24 5.55 -0.70 -5.55
N MET A 25 4.46 0.04 -5.72
CA MET A 25 4.25 0.90 -6.88
C MET A 25 4.82 2.31 -6.63
N SER A 26 5.58 2.80 -7.61
CA SER A 26 5.95 4.21 -7.76
C SER A 26 5.87 4.59 -9.24
N ALA A 27 5.79 5.88 -9.53
CA ALA A 27 5.62 6.38 -10.89
C ALA A 27 6.66 5.79 -11.87
N GLY A 28 6.19 5.33 -13.03
CA GLY A 28 7.05 4.80 -14.10
C GLY A 28 7.56 3.37 -13.89
N GLN A 29 7.07 2.66 -12.86
CA GLN A 29 7.45 1.25 -12.63
C GLN A 29 6.46 0.23 -13.21
N ALA A 30 5.32 0.68 -13.75
CA ALA A 30 4.23 -0.21 -14.19
C ALA A 30 4.68 -1.32 -15.15
N ASP A 31 5.49 -1.01 -16.16
CA ASP A 31 5.94 -2.01 -17.14
C ASP A 31 6.89 -3.03 -16.54
N LYS A 32 7.81 -2.61 -15.65
CA LYS A 32 8.70 -3.52 -14.92
C LYS A 32 7.92 -4.43 -13.99
N ILE A 33 6.87 -3.91 -13.35
CA ILE A 33 5.98 -4.70 -12.49
C ILE A 33 5.24 -5.75 -13.33
N LYS A 34 4.64 -5.34 -14.47
CA LYS A 34 3.94 -6.27 -15.37
C LYS A 34 4.85 -7.37 -15.89
N ASP A 35 6.07 -7.02 -16.31
CA ASP A 35 7.09 -7.97 -16.77
C ASP A 35 7.43 -8.98 -15.66
N TYR A 36 7.70 -8.49 -14.44
CA TYR A 36 7.97 -9.36 -13.30
C TYR A 36 6.79 -10.31 -13.02
N LEU A 37 5.55 -9.81 -13.03
CA LEU A 37 4.37 -10.63 -12.76
C LEU A 37 4.09 -11.65 -13.86
N ALA A 38 4.41 -11.35 -15.12
CA ALA A 38 4.24 -12.30 -16.24
C ALA A 38 5.05 -13.59 -16.07
N HIS A 39 6.16 -13.52 -15.33
CA HIS A 39 7.03 -14.67 -15.06
C HIS A 39 6.76 -15.36 -13.71
N HIS A 40 5.78 -14.90 -12.93
CA HIS A 40 5.52 -15.40 -11.58
C HIS A 40 4.02 -15.56 -11.30
N THR A 41 3.60 -16.76 -10.93
CA THR A 41 2.23 -16.99 -10.42
C THR A 41 2.15 -16.65 -8.94
N PHE A 42 1.16 -15.88 -8.50
CA PHE A 42 0.86 -15.63 -7.09
C PHE A 42 -0.61 -15.94 -6.79
N ASP A 43 -0.90 -16.35 -5.56
CA ASP A 43 -2.27 -16.60 -5.10
C ASP A 43 -2.98 -15.29 -4.69
N ILE A 44 -2.21 -14.26 -4.35
CA ILE A 44 -2.72 -12.94 -3.95
C ILE A 44 -1.65 -11.85 -4.20
N LYS A 45 -2.07 -10.69 -4.71
CA LYS A 45 -1.25 -9.54 -5.06
C LYS A 45 -1.75 -8.30 -4.30
N LEU A 46 -0.90 -7.73 -3.46
CA LEU A 46 -1.18 -6.50 -2.73
C LEU A 46 -0.53 -5.32 -3.47
N LEU A 47 -1.27 -4.27 -3.77
CA LEU A 47 -0.77 -3.02 -4.32
C LEU A 47 -0.47 -2.05 -3.18
N SER A 48 0.80 -1.66 -3.04
CA SER A 48 1.31 -0.82 -1.95
C SER A 48 2.10 0.37 -2.48
N PHE A 49 2.21 1.43 -1.68
CA PHE A 49 2.94 2.65 -2.01
C PHE A 49 3.89 2.98 -0.86
N HIS A 50 5.19 2.79 -1.06
CA HIS A 50 6.20 2.90 -0.01
C HIS A 50 7.14 4.10 -0.17
N GLN A 51 7.40 4.52 -1.41
CA GLN A 51 8.42 5.52 -1.73
C GLN A 51 8.07 6.30 -2.99
N ASP A 52 8.62 7.52 -3.09
CA ASP A 52 8.41 8.46 -4.21
C ASP A 52 9.63 8.65 -5.14
N GLY A 53 10.65 7.80 -4.99
CA GLY A 53 11.94 7.83 -5.68
C GLY A 53 13.02 8.57 -4.89
N THR A 54 12.64 9.38 -3.91
CA THR A 54 13.55 10.19 -3.09
C THR A 54 13.58 9.73 -1.64
N LYS A 55 12.45 9.28 -1.10
CA LYS A 55 12.31 8.84 0.30
C LYS A 55 11.35 7.68 0.43
N ASP A 56 11.62 6.82 1.41
CA ASP A 56 10.63 5.87 1.95
C ASP A 56 9.78 6.59 2.99
N PHE A 57 8.46 6.53 2.87
CA PHE A 57 7.56 7.20 3.81
C PHE A 57 7.59 6.60 5.23
N GLY A 58 8.11 5.38 5.38
CA GLY A 58 8.32 4.71 6.66
C GLY A 58 9.63 5.09 7.36
N SER A 59 10.48 5.90 6.73
CA SER A 59 11.75 6.37 7.30
C SER A 59 11.55 7.38 8.42
N ASP A 60 12.51 7.48 9.35
CA ASP A 60 12.41 8.38 10.50
C ASP A 60 12.48 9.86 10.12
N ILE A 61 13.09 10.21 8.97
CA ILE A 61 13.11 11.60 8.50
C ILE A 61 11.70 12.15 8.25
N VAL A 62 10.73 11.29 7.91
CA VAL A 62 9.34 11.69 7.63
C VAL A 62 8.67 12.34 8.83
N SER A 63 8.97 11.93 10.07
CA SER A 63 8.40 12.56 11.27
C SER A 63 8.90 13.98 11.53
N HIS A 64 9.90 14.45 10.77
CA HIS A 64 10.46 15.79 10.87
C HIS A 64 10.05 16.71 9.70
N LEU A 65 9.23 16.22 8.77
CA LEU A 65 8.71 16.98 7.64
C LEU A 65 7.34 17.60 7.97
N ASP A 66 6.88 18.54 7.14
CA ASP A 66 5.53 19.08 7.24
C ASP A 66 4.48 17.96 7.02
N PRO A 67 3.64 17.66 8.02
CA PRO A 67 2.71 16.54 7.93
C PRO A 67 1.64 16.73 6.86
N LEU A 68 1.20 17.96 6.57
CA LEU A 68 0.21 18.21 5.53
C LEU A 68 0.84 18.05 4.15
N GLN A 69 2.07 18.52 3.98
CA GLN A 69 2.81 18.36 2.73
C GLN A 69 3.10 16.88 2.41
N VAL A 70 3.55 16.11 3.40
CA VAL A 70 3.80 14.66 3.23
C VAL A 70 2.50 13.92 2.90
N THR A 71 1.39 14.27 3.56
CA THR A 71 0.08 13.68 3.31
C THR A 71 -0.36 13.91 1.87
N ASP A 72 -0.33 15.16 1.40
CA ASP A 72 -0.68 15.50 0.01
C ASP A 72 0.20 14.76 -1.01
N GLN A 73 1.53 14.77 -0.82
CA GLN A 73 2.47 14.06 -1.67
C GLN A 73 2.18 12.56 -1.75
N TYR A 74 1.89 11.94 -0.60
CA TYR A 74 1.61 10.51 -0.53
C TYR A 74 0.35 10.12 -1.31
N TYR A 75 -0.75 10.87 -1.14
CA TYR A 75 -1.99 10.57 -1.85
C TYR A 75 -1.94 10.95 -3.34
N GLN A 76 -1.14 11.94 -3.74
CA GLN A 76 -0.86 12.20 -5.15
C GLN A 76 -0.07 11.05 -5.79
N LEU A 77 0.93 10.51 -5.10
CA LEU A 77 1.68 9.33 -5.55
C LEU A 77 0.75 8.12 -5.72
N MET A 78 -0.09 7.85 -4.71
CA MET A 78 -1.05 6.75 -4.75
C MET A 78 -2.06 6.91 -5.89
N TRP A 79 -2.61 8.11 -6.06
CA TRP A 79 -3.51 8.44 -7.16
C TRP A 79 -2.86 8.21 -8.52
N LYS A 80 -1.64 8.70 -8.73
CA LYS A 80 -0.92 8.48 -9.99
C LYS A 80 -0.67 7.00 -10.22
N GLY A 81 -0.14 6.29 -9.22
CA GLY A 81 0.27 4.91 -9.40
C GLY A 81 -0.89 3.92 -9.57
N ILE A 82 -2.04 4.12 -8.90
CA ILE A 82 -3.21 3.25 -9.12
C ILE A 82 -3.83 3.42 -10.52
N ASN A 83 -3.73 4.63 -11.09
CA ASN A 83 -4.14 4.88 -12.49
C ASN A 83 -3.14 4.29 -13.49
N GLU A 84 -1.85 4.19 -13.15
CA GLU A 84 -0.82 3.55 -13.97
C GLU A 84 -0.87 2.01 -13.89
N PHE A 85 -1.19 1.45 -12.72
CA PHE A 85 -1.20 0.02 -12.46
C PHE A 85 -2.23 -0.37 -11.38
N HIS A 86 -3.13 -1.29 -11.74
CA HIS A 86 -4.17 -1.85 -10.85
C HIS A 86 -4.40 -3.35 -11.08
N ASP A 87 -3.46 -4.07 -11.72
CA ASP A 87 -3.51 -5.54 -11.84
C ASP A 87 -3.06 -6.20 -10.52
N ALA A 88 -3.86 -6.00 -9.49
CA ALA A 88 -3.68 -6.49 -8.13
C ALA A 88 -5.02 -6.89 -7.52
N ASP A 89 -4.99 -7.63 -6.42
CA ASP A 89 -6.20 -8.12 -5.74
C ASP A 89 -6.61 -7.23 -4.56
N VAL A 90 -5.66 -6.51 -3.96
CA VAL A 90 -5.87 -5.72 -2.74
C VAL A 90 -5.14 -4.38 -2.82
N LEU A 91 -5.80 -3.28 -2.49
CA LEU A 91 -5.15 -2.01 -2.16
C LEU A 91 -4.67 -2.07 -0.70
N ALA A 92 -3.35 -2.14 -0.51
CA ALA A 92 -2.70 -2.30 0.78
C ALA A 92 -2.59 -0.96 1.53
N HIS A 93 -2.63 -1.05 2.86
CA HIS A 93 -2.38 0.00 3.85
C HIS A 93 -2.33 1.43 3.32
N PHE A 94 -3.52 1.97 3.03
CA PHE A 94 -3.71 3.32 2.50
C PHE A 94 -3.10 4.46 3.33
N ASP A 95 -2.64 4.16 4.53
CA ASP A 95 -2.18 5.10 5.53
C ASP A 95 -0.66 5.02 5.79
N TYR A 96 0.08 4.18 5.05
CA TYR A 96 1.53 3.99 5.22
C TYR A 96 2.27 5.34 5.25
N GLY A 97 1.92 6.23 4.34
CA GLY A 97 2.51 7.55 4.17
C GLY A 97 2.38 8.47 5.38
N VAL A 98 1.36 8.24 6.21
CA VAL A 98 0.99 9.13 7.32
C VAL A 98 1.17 8.51 8.69
N ARG A 99 1.64 7.25 8.78
CA ARG A 99 1.82 6.51 10.05
C ARG A 99 2.61 7.26 11.11
N ARG A 100 3.62 8.02 10.69
CA ARG A 100 4.56 8.72 11.56
C ARG A 100 4.23 10.20 11.73
N LEU A 101 3.13 10.67 11.15
CA LEU A 101 2.73 12.07 11.18
C LEU A 101 1.75 12.31 12.33
N SER A 102 1.88 13.46 12.98
CA SER A 102 0.89 13.92 13.95
C SER A 102 -0.21 14.68 13.22
N LEU A 103 -1.30 13.99 12.88
CA LEU A 103 -2.46 14.55 12.19
C LEU A 103 -3.74 14.39 13.02
N THR A 104 -4.56 15.44 13.07
CA THR A 104 -5.96 15.30 13.47
C THR A 104 -6.78 14.67 12.34
N SER A 105 -7.88 13.99 12.66
CA SER A 105 -8.81 13.46 11.65
C SER A 105 -9.33 14.56 10.70
N GLY A 106 -9.51 15.79 11.21
CA GLY A 106 -9.90 16.94 10.39
C GLY A 106 -8.83 17.32 9.37
N GLN A 107 -7.57 17.47 9.80
CA GLN A 107 -6.45 17.74 8.88
C GLN A 107 -6.31 16.65 7.83
N PHE A 108 -6.35 15.38 8.25
CA PHE A 108 -6.28 14.25 7.33
C PHE A 108 -7.42 14.28 6.30
N SER A 109 -8.66 14.44 6.75
CA SER A 109 -9.83 14.48 5.87
C SER A 109 -9.76 15.63 4.87
N THR A 110 -9.36 16.83 5.30
CA THR A 110 -9.23 17.99 4.40
C THR A 110 -8.10 17.82 3.38
N THR A 111 -6.96 17.24 3.78
CA THR A 111 -5.80 17.09 2.88
C THR A 111 -5.92 15.89 1.94
N ALA A 112 -6.36 14.73 2.45
CA ALA A 112 -6.37 13.47 1.70
C ALA A 112 -7.74 13.09 1.12
N GLY A 113 -8.84 13.56 1.72
CA GLY A 113 -10.17 12.97 1.53
C GLY A 113 -10.66 12.94 0.09
N VAL A 114 -10.41 14.01 -0.68
CA VAL A 114 -10.80 14.07 -2.10
C VAL A 114 -10.03 13.05 -2.94
N LEU A 115 -8.70 13.01 -2.80
CA LEU A 115 -7.87 12.06 -3.53
C LEU A 115 -8.17 10.62 -3.11
N LEU A 116 -8.28 10.35 -1.81
CA LEU A 116 -8.59 9.04 -1.27
C LEU A 116 -9.95 8.53 -1.78
N THR A 117 -10.96 9.40 -1.86
CA THR A 117 -12.26 9.05 -2.47
C THR A 117 -12.11 8.62 -3.93
N ASN A 118 -11.29 9.32 -4.71
CA ASN A 118 -11.06 8.98 -6.10
C ASN A 118 -10.25 7.68 -6.26
N ILE A 119 -9.24 7.46 -5.40
CA ILE A 119 -8.49 6.21 -5.32
C ILE A 119 -9.43 5.04 -5.04
N PHE A 120 -10.36 5.18 -4.10
CA PHE A 120 -11.35 4.14 -3.81
C PHE A 120 -12.31 3.89 -4.97
N LYS A 121 -12.71 4.91 -5.74
CA LYS A 121 -13.50 4.68 -6.96
C LYS A 121 -12.74 3.80 -7.96
N VAL A 122 -11.44 4.06 -8.18
CA VAL A 122 -10.62 3.23 -9.06
C VAL A 122 -10.48 1.81 -8.51
N ALA A 123 -10.23 1.66 -7.20
CA ALA A 123 -10.16 0.35 -6.56
C ALA A 123 -11.47 -0.46 -6.73
N ILE A 124 -12.63 0.16 -6.49
CA ILE A 124 -13.94 -0.47 -6.65
C ILE A 124 -14.19 -0.86 -8.12
N GLN A 125 -13.91 0.04 -9.06
CA GLN A 125 -14.09 -0.21 -10.49
C GLN A 125 -13.26 -1.40 -11.00
N ASN A 126 -12.11 -1.66 -10.37
CA ASN A 126 -11.19 -2.74 -10.73
C ASN A 126 -11.28 -3.95 -9.79
N ASN A 127 -12.28 -4.00 -8.90
CA ASN A 127 -12.51 -5.09 -7.94
C ASN A 127 -11.34 -5.35 -6.98
N LEU A 128 -10.59 -4.32 -6.60
CA LEU A 128 -9.58 -4.44 -5.54
C LEU A 128 -10.29 -4.49 -4.18
N ALA A 129 -9.92 -5.46 -3.35
CA ALA A 129 -10.25 -5.43 -1.93
C ALA A 129 -9.48 -4.29 -1.23
N PHE A 130 -9.99 -3.82 -0.10
CA PHE A 130 -9.33 -2.81 0.73
C PHE A 130 -8.71 -3.46 1.97
N GLU A 131 -7.41 -3.25 2.19
CA GLU A 131 -6.74 -3.81 3.36
C GLU A 131 -7.03 -3.00 4.62
N LEU A 132 -7.61 -3.65 5.63
CA LEU A 132 -7.61 -3.15 7.00
C LEU A 132 -6.30 -3.54 7.70
N ASN A 133 -5.26 -2.74 7.49
CA ASN A 133 -3.96 -3.00 8.10
C ASN A 133 -3.91 -2.54 9.56
N THR A 134 -3.78 -3.45 10.52
CA THR A 134 -3.87 -3.10 11.95
C THR A 134 -2.60 -2.45 12.52
N LYS A 135 -1.52 -2.35 11.74
CA LYS A 135 -0.24 -1.81 12.22
C LYS A 135 -0.37 -0.38 12.72
N SER A 136 -1.14 0.45 12.04
CA SER A 136 -1.30 1.86 12.43
C SER A 136 -2.16 2.05 13.66
N ILE A 137 -3.17 1.19 13.84
CA ILE A 137 -4.01 1.18 15.04
C ILE A 137 -3.15 0.85 16.28
N TYR A 138 -2.36 -0.22 16.22
CA TYR A 138 -1.67 -0.72 17.42
C TYR A 138 -0.27 -0.15 17.65
N LYS A 139 0.51 0.09 16.58
CA LYS A 139 1.88 0.60 16.70
C LYS A 139 1.94 2.12 16.72
N TYR A 140 1.08 2.77 15.94
CA TYR A 140 1.10 4.23 15.75
C TYR A 140 -0.09 4.93 16.42
N HIS A 141 -1.00 4.18 17.07
CA HIS A 141 -2.16 4.70 17.79
C HIS A 141 -3.11 5.57 16.94
N ASN A 142 -3.17 5.31 15.63
CA ASN A 142 -3.92 6.09 14.64
C ASN A 142 -5.33 5.54 14.35
N ILE A 143 -6.05 5.08 15.36
CA ILE A 143 -7.41 4.52 15.15
C ILE A 143 -8.37 5.56 14.53
N GLY A 144 -8.17 6.86 14.82
CA GLY A 144 -9.01 7.93 14.29
C GLY A 144 -8.83 8.25 12.80
N LEU A 145 -7.96 7.52 12.09
CA LEU A 145 -7.81 7.59 10.63
C LEU A 145 -8.63 6.52 9.89
N TYR A 146 -9.20 5.54 10.59
CA TYR A 146 -10.04 4.47 10.05
C TYR A 146 -11.52 4.77 10.26
#